data_AF-A0AAD2VUW9-F1
#
_entry.id   AF-A0AAD2VUW9-F1
#
_cell.length_a   1.000
_cell.length_b   1.000
_cell.length_c   1.000
_cell.angle_alpha   90.00
_cell.angle_beta   90.00
_cell.angle_gamma   90.00
#
_symmetry.space_group_name_H-M   'P 1'
#
loop_
_entity.id
_entity.type
_entity.pdbx_description
1 polymer ?
#
loop_
_entity_poly.entity_id
_entity_poly.type
_entity_poly.pdbx_seq_one_letter_code
_entity_poly.pdbx_strand_id
1 'polypeptide(L)'
;MQVEINSVWRLAGIDGFDDGLYRVLACYPDYATVVLFQIVEGSKLQRPAAVDLPFFLRQAEEGAISPEKYPKPHYQLSDDRNVPSDHLQKRDNRLEQIKG
;
A
#
# COMPACT_ATOMS: atom_id res chain seq x y z
N MET A 1 -3.59 -10.58 16.70
CA MET A 1 -3.92 -9.78 15.49
C MET A 1 -3.23 -10.41 14.29
N GLN A 2 -3.89 -10.55 13.13
CA GLN A 2 -3.29 -11.15 11.92
C GLN A 2 -2.88 -10.07 10.93
N VAL A 3 -1.62 -10.10 10.46
CA VAL A 3 -1.08 -9.16 9.48
C VAL A 3 -1.13 -9.82 8.10
N GLU A 4 -1.95 -9.27 7.20
CA GLU A 4 -2.16 -9.83 5.86
C GLU A 4 -1.29 -9.14 4.81
N ILE A 5 -0.81 -9.88 3.81
CA ILE A 5 -0.12 -9.31 2.65
C ILE A 5 -1.09 -8.39 1.89
N ASN A 6 -0.59 -7.25 1.42
CA ASN A 6 -1.34 -6.15 0.80
C ASN A 6 -2.33 -5.40 1.71
N SER A 7 -2.44 -5.75 2.99
CA SER A 7 -3.15 -4.91 3.95
C SER A 7 -2.47 -3.55 4.07
N VAL A 8 -3.25 -2.51 4.35
CA VAL A 8 -2.75 -1.14 4.50
C VAL A 8 -2.96 -0.70 5.94
N TRP A 9 -1.95 -0.03 6.48
CA TRP A 9 -1.90 0.40 7.87
C TRP A 9 -1.46 1.86 7.93
N ARG A 10 -2.05 2.60 8.85
CA ARG A 10 -1.63 3.95 9.21
C ARG A 10 -0.62 3.88 10.34
N LEU A 11 0.52 4.52 10.17
CA LEU A 11 1.53 4.73 11.19
C LEU A 11 1.48 6.20 11.63
N ALA A 12 1.51 6.44 12.94
CA ALA A 12 1.57 7.79 13.51
C ALA A 12 2.51 7.82 14.72
N GLY A 13 3.52 8.68 14.71
CA GLY A 13 4.47 8.87 15.80
C GLY A 13 5.38 7.66 16.05
N ILE A 14 5.70 6.88 15.01
CA ILE A 14 6.60 5.74 15.10
C ILE A 14 8.02 6.18 14.76
N ASP A 15 8.96 6.03 15.71
CA ASP A 15 10.35 6.39 15.49
C ASP A 15 10.97 5.59 14.32
N GLY A 16 11.73 6.27 13.47
CA GLY A 16 12.29 5.71 12.23
C GLY A 16 11.30 5.56 11.06
N PHE A 17 10.04 5.97 11.20
CA PHE A 17 9.03 5.96 10.14
C PHE A 17 8.38 7.33 9.99
N ASP A 18 8.17 7.75 8.75
CA ASP A 18 7.35 8.92 8.48
C ASP A 18 5.87 8.58 8.73
N ASP A 19 5.11 9.53 9.28
CA ASP A 19 3.67 9.37 9.44
C ASP A 19 2.98 9.17 8.08
N GLY A 20 2.03 8.24 8.02
CA GLY A 20 1.29 7.99 6.78
C GLY A 20 0.77 6.56 6.62
N LEU A 21 0.43 6.22 5.37
CA LEU A 21 -0.09 4.91 5.01
C LEU A 21 1.02 4.01 4.49
N TYR A 22 1.03 2.77 4.96
CA TYR A 22 2.00 1.75 4.59
C TYR A 22 1.28 0.49 4.15
N ARG A 23 1.74 -0.11 3.06
CA ARG A 23 1.28 -1.42 2.60
C ARG A 23 2.23 -2.51 3.10
N VAL A 24 1.66 -3.60 3.60
CA VAL A 24 2.41 -4.82 3.89
C VAL A 24 2.75 -5.53 2.58
N LEU A 25 4.03 -5.62 2.23
CA LEU A 25 4.49 -6.38 1.06
C LEU A 25 4.73 -7.85 1.38
N ALA A 26 5.22 -8.14 2.59
CA ALA A 26 5.49 -9.48 3.05
C ALA A 26 5.41 -9.56 4.58
N CYS A 27 5.05 -10.73 5.09
CA CYS A 27 5.08 -11.05 6.51
C CYS A 27 5.76 -12.41 6.66
N TYR A 28 6.84 -12.46 7.44
CA TYR A 28 7.62 -13.65 7.70
C TYR A 28 7.65 -13.95 9.20
N PRO A 29 6.67 -14.72 9.72
CA PRO A 29 6.59 -15.04 11.14
C PRO A 29 7.84 -15.76 11.66
N ASP A 30 8.40 -16.67 10.87
CA ASP A 30 9.58 -17.47 11.24
C ASP A 30 10.85 -16.62 11.44
N TYR A 31 10.90 -15.44 10.79
CA TYR A 31 11.99 -14.48 10.90
C TYR A 31 11.60 -13.22 11.68
N ALA A 32 10.44 -13.26 12.36
CA ALA A 32 9.87 -12.14 13.11
C ALA A 32 9.91 -10.80 12.34
N THR A 33 9.62 -10.82 11.03
CA THR A 33 9.79 -9.65 10.16
C THR A 33 8.53 -9.35 9.36
N VAL A 34 8.18 -8.07 9.25
CA VAL A 34 7.19 -7.55 8.29
C VAL A 34 7.86 -6.52 7.37
N VAL A 35 7.53 -6.56 6.09
CA VAL A 35 8.04 -5.60 5.10
C VAL A 35 6.96 -4.59 4.76
N LEU A 36 7.22 -3.32 5.04
CA LEU A 36 6.32 -2.20 4.82
C LEU A 36 6.78 -1.35 3.64
N PHE A 37 5.82 -0.83 2.88
CA PHE A 37 6.06 0.11 1.78
C PHE A 37 5.17 1.33 1.94
N GLN A 38 5.77 2.50 2.06
CA GLN A 38 5.02 3.74 2.22
C GLN A 38 4.25 4.09 0.95
N ILE A 39 2.97 4.38 1.10
CA ILE A 39 2.11 4.88 0.03
C ILE A 39 2.22 6.41 0.05
N VAL A 40 2.91 6.96 -0.93
CA VAL A 40 3.07 8.40 -1.15
C VAL A 40 2.41 8.81 -2.46
N GLU A 41 1.86 10.02 -2.52
CA GLU A 41 1.38 10.56 -3.78
C GLU A 41 2.55 10.99 -4.68
N GLY A 42 2.48 10.62 -5.96
CA GLY A 42 3.48 10.95 -6.97
C GLY A 42 4.28 9.74 -7.49
N SER A 43 5.29 10.01 -8.31
CA SER A 43 6.08 8.99 -9.01
C SER A 43 7.35 8.55 -8.27
N LYS A 44 7.59 9.07 -7.06
CA LYS A 44 8.79 8.76 -6.29
C LYS A 44 8.62 7.42 -5.57
N LEU A 45 9.36 6.42 -6.03
CA LEU A 45 9.46 5.12 -5.36
C LEU A 45 10.26 5.27 -4.07
N GLN A 46 9.63 4.93 -2.93
CA GLN A 46 10.32 4.78 -1.66
C GLN A 46 10.86 3.36 -1.53
N ARG A 47 11.92 3.17 -0.73
CA ARG A 47 12.40 1.81 -0.43
C ARG A 47 11.47 1.15 0.58
N PRO A 48 11.12 -0.13 0.40
CA PRO A 48 10.48 -0.90 1.46
C PRO A 48 11.37 -0.96 2.71
N ALA A 49 10.75 -0.94 3.88
CA ALA A 49 11.40 -1.07 5.17
C ALA A 49 11.04 -2.41 5.80
N ALA A 50 12.04 -3.14 6.30
CA ALA A 50 11.83 -4.31 7.13
C ALA A 50 11.66 -3.87 8.59
N VAL A 51 10.65 -4.40 9.26
CA VAL A 51 10.29 -4.06 10.64
C VAL A 51 10.16 -5.34 11.44
N ASP A 52 10.59 -5.29 12.69
CA ASP A 52 10.36 -6.37 13.65
C ASP A 52 8.85 -6.58 13.84
N LEU A 53 8.39 -7.81 13.63
CA LEU A 53 6.98 -8.19 13.71
C LEU A 53 6.43 -8.04 15.14
N PRO A 54 7.12 -8.50 16.21
CA PRO A 54 6.72 -8.20 17.58
C PRO A 54 6.53 -6.70 17.87
N PHE A 55 7.47 -5.86 17.44
CA PHE A 55 7.36 -4.41 17.55
C PHE A 55 6.11 -3.88 16.83
N PHE A 56 5.90 -4.30 15.57
CA PHE A 56 4.74 -3.89 14.79
C PHE A 56 3.42 -4.27 15.47
N LEU A 57 3.32 -5.52 15.97
CA LEU A 57 2.12 -6.00 16.67
C LEU A 57 1.88 -5.21 17.96
N ARG A 58 2.92 -4.95 18.75
CA ARG A 58 2.82 -4.14 19.97
C ARG A 58 2.34 -2.72 19.67
N GLN A 59 2.92 -2.05 18.69
CA GLN A 59 2.49 -0.70 18.31
C GLN A 59 1.05 -0.67 17.80
N ALA A 60 0.59 -1.77 17.21
CA ALA A 60 -0.80 -1.88 16.78
C ALA A 60 -1.77 -2.11 17.94
N GLU A 61 -1.36 -2.88 18.96
CA GLU A 61 -2.12 -3.00 20.21
C GLU A 61 -2.18 -1.66 20.97
N GLU A 62 -1.11 -0.88 20.92
CA GLU A 62 -1.02 0.47 21.50
C GLU A 62 -1.75 1.55 20.68
N GLY A 63 -2.21 1.22 19.46
CA GLY A 63 -2.99 2.11 18.59
C GLY A 63 -2.16 3.10 17.77
N ALA A 64 -0.83 3.08 17.87
CA ALA A 64 0.07 3.89 17.05
C ALA A 64 0.18 3.35 15.59
N ILE A 65 -0.20 2.09 15.40
CA ILE A 65 -0.37 1.45 14.09
C ILE A 65 -1.79 0.94 13.97
N SER A 66 -2.53 1.34 12.94
CA SER A 66 -3.94 0.94 12.79
C SER A 66 -4.26 0.47 11.37
N PRO A 67 -5.08 -0.58 11.19
CA PRO A 67 -5.47 -1.01 9.86
C PRO A 67 -6.32 0.07 9.19
N GLU A 68 -6.10 0.31 7.91
CA GLU A 68 -6.78 1.33 7.13
C GLU A 68 -7.38 0.69 5.87
N LYS A 69 -8.57 1.15 5.48
CA LYS A 69 -9.17 0.73 4.21
C LYS A 69 -8.51 1.52 3.08
N TYR A 70 -7.85 0.83 2.17
CA TYR A 70 -7.29 1.45 0.98
C TYR A 70 -8.07 1.02 -0.26
N PRO A 71 -8.59 1.96 -1.08
CA PRO A 71 -9.33 1.61 -2.27
C PRO A 71 -8.43 0.86 -3.25
N LYS A 72 -8.98 -0.16 -3.92
CA LYS A 72 -8.25 -0.84 -5.00
C LYS A 72 -7.90 0.19 -6.08
N PRO A 73 -6.64 0.24 -6.55
CA PRO A 73 -6.28 1.08 -7.68
C PRO A 73 -7.17 0.78 -8.89
N HIS A 74 -7.47 1.80 -9.70
CA HIS A 74 -8.44 1.69 -10.80
C HIS A 74 -8.13 0.59 -11.81
N TYR A 75 -6.85 0.33 -12.07
CA TYR A 75 -6.39 -0.74 -12.96
C TYR A 75 -6.60 -2.16 -12.40
N GLN A 76 -7.00 -2.29 -11.13
CA GLN A 76 -7.41 -3.55 -10.50
C GLN A 76 -8.94 -3.64 -10.32
N LEU A 77 -9.69 -2.64 -10.80
CA LEU A 77 -11.15 -2.68 -10.80
C LEU A 77 -11.61 -3.42 -12.06
N SER A 78 -12.44 -4.44 -11.87
CA SER A 78 -13.00 -5.24 -12.96
C SER A 78 -14.17 -4.54 -13.70
N ASP A 79 -14.56 -3.35 -13.23
CA ASP A 79 -15.70 -2.59 -13.73
C ASP A 79 -15.25 -1.20 -14.18
N ASP A 80 -15.24 -1.00 -15.50
CA ASP A 80 -14.83 0.24 -16.17
C ASP A 80 -15.64 1.47 -15.70
N ARG A 81 -16.84 1.28 -15.14
CA ARG A 81 -17.65 2.39 -14.58
C ARG A 81 -16.99 3.07 -13.37
N ASN A 82 -16.04 2.41 -12.73
CA ASN A 82 -15.33 2.91 -11.54
C ASN A 82 -13.91 3.43 -11.86
N VAL A 83 -13.55 3.50 -13.14
CA VAL A 83 -12.27 4.04 -13.61
C VAL A 83 -12.45 5.53 -13.97
N PRO A 84 -11.63 6.45 -13.45
CA PRO A 84 -11.72 7.87 -13.78
C PRO A 84 -11.52 8.10 -15.28
N SER A 85 -12.24 9.08 -15.83
CA SER A 85 -12.24 9.44 -17.25
C SER A 85 -10.83 9.63 -17.82
N ASP A 86 -9.92 10.24 -17.05
CA ASP A 86 -8.56 10.55 -17.49
C ASP A 86 -7.72 9.28 -17.73
N HIS A 87 -8.01 8.21 -16.99
CA HIS A 87 -7.36 6.91 -17.18
C HIS A 87 -7.92 6.18 -18.41
N LEU A 88 -9.23 6.30 -18.66
CA LEU A 88 -9.88 5.77 -19.87
C LEU A 88 -9.34 6.48 -21.13
N GLN A 89 -9.26 7.81 -21.10
CA GLN A 89 -8.72 8.62 -22.20
C GLN A 89 -7.26 8.24 -22.52
N LYS A 90 -6.41 8.06 -21.49
CA LYS A 90 -5.02 7.60 -21.68
C LYS A 90 -4.94 6.20 -22.28
N ARG A 91 -5.84 5.29 -21.90
CA ARG A 91 -5.91 3.94 -22.48
C ARG A 91 -6.29 4.01 -23.96
N ASP A 92 -7.34 4.74 -24.28
CA ASP A 92 -7.90 4.79 -25.64
C ASP A 92 -6.90 5.43 -26.61
N ASN A 93 -6.27 6.54 -26.22
CA ASN A 93 -5.19 7.17 -27.01
C ASN A 93 -4.02 6.21 -27.31
N ARG A 94 -3.67 5.32 -26.36
CA ARG A 94 -2.61 4.32 -26.57
C ARG A 94 -3.06 3.19 -27.49
N LEU A 95 -4.33 2.78 -27.42
CA LEU A 95 -4.87 1.75 -28.30
C LEU A 95 -4.92 2.23 -29.76
N GLU A 96 -5.28 3.48 -30.00
CA GLU A 96 -5.25 4.09 -31.33
C GLU A 96 -3.84 4.06 -31.94
N GLN A 97 -2.81 4.34 -31.14
CA GLN A 97 -1.40 4.28 -31.58
C GLN A 97 -0.91 2.88 -31.96
N ILE A 98 -1.55 1.83 -31.46
CA ILE A 98 -1.21 0.43 -31.76
C ILE A 98 -1.97 -0.06 -32.99
N LYS A 99 -3.17 0.49 -33.25
CA LYS A 99 -4.08 -0.04 -34.27
C LYS A 99 -3.84 0.43 -35.71
N GLY A 100 -2.92 1.37 -35.93
CA GLY A 100 -2.40 1.73 -37.26
C GLY A 100 -3.47 1.99 -38.31
#